data_AF-A0A0K8RBE4-F1
#
_entry.id   AF-A0A0K8RBE4-F1
#
_cell.length_a   1.000
_cell.length_b   1.000
_cell.length_c   1.000
_cell.angle_alpha   90.00
_cell.angle_beta   90.00
_cell.angle_gamma   90.00
#
_symmetry.space_group_name_H-M   'P 1'
#
loop_
_entity.id
_entity.type
_entity.pdbx_description
1 polymer ?
#
loop_
_entity_poly.entity_id
_entity_poly.type
_entity_poly.pdbx_seq_one_letter_code
_entity_poly.pdbx_strand_id
1 'polypeptide(L)'
;MAVESCLDFPIWALLPKKETCIPAFLGKYPDYDGRGIKIAILDSGVDPGAPGLRVTSDGKPKVIDLMDATGASDVDTSTVVEAQDGEIVGLTGRKLKIPDSWTNPTGKYHVGVKCAYEMYPSHSRTCSSQVLFF
;
A
#
# COMPACT_ATOMS: atom_id res chain seq x y z
N MET A 1 -22.11 34.12 19.23
CA MET A 1 -20.86 33.36 18.99
C MET A 1 -21.02 32.66 17.66
N ALA A 2 -20.55 33.30 16.58
CA ALA A 2 -20.57 32.70 15.25
C ALA A 2 -19.47 31.65 15.21
N VAL A 3 -19.85 30.38 15.08
CA VAL A 3 -18.92 29.33 14.66
C VAL A 3 -18.74 29.53 13.16
N GLU A 4 -17.62 30.10 12.79
CA GLU A 4 -17.18 30.23 11.41
C GLU A 4 -16.93 28.81 10.89
N SER A 5 -17.93 28.23 10.22
CA SER A 5 -17.75 27.00 9.47
C SER A 5 -16.78 27.31 8.35
N CYS A 6 -15.53 26.86 8.51
CA CYS A 6 -14.56 26.78 7.44
C CYS A 6 -15.28 26.22 6.21
N LEU A 7 -15.46 27.04 5.18
CA LEU A 7 -16.17 26.71 3.95
C LEU A 7 -15.71 25.33 3.46
N ASP A 8 -16.63 24.36 3.36
CA ASP A 8 -16.33 23.01 2.90
C ASP A 8 -15.58 23.08 1.57
N PHE A 9 -14.33 22.60 1.56
CA PHE A 9 -13.53 22.55 0.35
C PHE A 9 -14.29 21.77 -0.74
N PRO A 10 -14.40 22.29 -1.98
CA PRO A 10 -15.19 21.65 -3.02
C PRO A 10 -14.46 20.44 -3.61
N ILE A 11 -14.41 19.33 -2.86
CA ILE A 11 -13.81 18.05 -3.29
C ILE A 11 -14.39 17.61 -4.64
N TRP A 12 -15.66 17.92 -4.89
CA TRP A 12 -16.34 17.60 -6.15
C TRP A 12 -15.72 18.29 -7.38
N ALA A 13 -15.01 19.40 -7.21
CA ALA A 13 -14.38 20.18 -8.27
C ALA A 13 -12.92 19.77 -8.57
N LEU A 14 -12.35 18.83 -7.82
CA LEU A 14 -10.98 18.33 -8.06
C LEU A 14 -10.84 17.55 -9.38
N LEU A 15 -11.96 17.01 -9.87
CA LEU A 15 -12.03 16.31 -11.15
C LEU A 15 -13.03 17.04 -12.04
N PRO A 16 -12.77 17.20 -13.36
CA PRO A 16 -13.61 17.95 -14.28
C PRO A 16 -14.89 17.18 -14.67
N LYS A 17 -15.67 16.73 -13.68
CA LYS A 17 -16.86 15.89 -13.88
C LYS A 17 -17.99 16.65 -14.56
N LYS A 18 -18.12 17.96 -14.29
CA LYS A 18 -19.16 18.81 -14.90
C LYS A 18 -18.83 19.08 -16.36
N GLU A 19 -17.58 19.41 -16.64
CA GLU A 19 -17.06 19.74 -17.96
C GLU A 19 -17.08 18.51 -18.89
N THR A 20 -16.85 17.32 -18.31
CA THR A 20 -16.98 16.03 -19.02
C THR A 20 -18.41 15.49 -19.05
N CYS A 21 -19.40 16.25 -18.54
CA CYS A 21 -20.81 15.88 -18.52
C CYS A 21 -21.16 14.53 -17.84
N ILE A 22 -20.27 14.02 -16.97
CA ILE A 22 -20.48 12.74 -16.27
C ILE A 22 -21.79 12.72 -15.46
N PRO A 23 -22.18 13.77 -14.71
CA PRO A 23 -23.44 13.77 -13.97
C PRO A 23 -24.68 13.61 -14.89
N ALA A 24 -24.69 14.25 -16.05
CA ALA A 24 -25.80 14.14 -17.00
C ALA A 24 -25.86 12.73 -17.62
N PHE A 25 -24.70 12.15 -17.92
CA PHE A 25 -24.60 10.78 -18.43
C PHE A 25 -25.12 9.75 -17.42
N LEU A 26 -24.68 9.83 -16.16
CA LEU A 26 -25.15 8.93 -15.09
C LEU A 26 -26.61 9.17 -14.73
N GLY A 27 -27.13 10.40 -14.87
CA GLY A 27 -28.55 10.67 -14.72
C GLY A 27 -29.42 9.95 -15.77
N LYS A 28 -28.90 9.75 -16.99
CA LYS A 28 -29.59 9.02 -18.06
C LYS A 28 -29.35 7.50 -17.98
N TYR A 29 -28.17 7.07 -17.55
CA TYR A 29 -27.78 5.67 -17.43
C TYR A 29 -27.22 5.37 -16.03
N PRO A 30 -28.08 5.19 -15.01
CA PRO A 30 -27.65 5.07 -13.61
C PRO A 30 -26.71 3.90 -13.31
N ASP A 31 -26.81 2.81 -14.08
CA ASP A 31 -25.99 1.61 -13.89
C ASP A 31 -24.66 1.65 -14.65
N TYR A 32 -24.35 2.74 -15.36
CA TYR A 32 -23.16 2.88 -16.20
C TYR A 32 -22.05 3.59 -15.42
N ASP A 33 -21.90 3.24 -14.15
CA ASP A 33 -20.95 3.83 -13.19
C ASP A 33 -19.61 3.09 -13.11
N GLY A 34 -19.42 2.07 -13.97
CA GLY A 34 -18.21 1.25 -14.03
C GLY A 34 -18.23 0.03 -13.10
N ARG A 35 -19.32 -0.26 -12.39
CA ARG A 35 -19.44 -1.49 -11.59
C ARG A 35 -19.19 -2.75 -12.45
N GLY A 36 -18.46 -3.71 -11.89
CA GLY A 36 -18.08 -4.95 -12.58
C GLY A 36 -16.93 -4.81 -13.60
N ILE A 37 -16.41 -3.61 -13.84
CA ILE A 37 -15.26 -3.38 -14.71
C ILE A 37 -13.97 -3.30 -13.88
N LYS A 38 -12.92 -3.98 -14.34
CA LYS A 38 -11.57 -3.92 -13.76
C LYS A 38 -10.68 -3.09 -14.68
N ILE A 39 -9.92 -2.18 -14.09
CA ILE A 39 -8.96 -1.32 -14.80
C ILE A 39 -7.59 -1.58 -14.19
N ALA A 40 -6.60 -1.84 -15.04
CA ALA A 40 -5.19 -1.85 -14.64
C ALA A 40 -4.58 -0.48 -14.92
N ILE A 41 -3.85 0.06 -13.94
CA ILE A 41 -3.17 1.35 -14.04
C ILE A 41 -1.67 1.08 -13.99
N LEU A 42 -0.96 1.46 -15.06
CA LEU A 42 0.49 1.39 -15.13
C LEU A 42 1.02 2.80 -14.87
N ASP A 43 1.43 3.06 -13.64
CA ASP A 43 1.90 4.35 -13.15
C ASP A 43 2.99 4.12 -12.09
N SER A 44 3.48 5.19 -11.48
CA SER A 44 4.47 5.22 -10.40
C SER A 44 3.98 4.65 -9.06
N GLY A 45 2.69 4.36 -8.91
CA GLY A 45 2.09 3.81 -7.69
C GLY A 45 0.79 4.52 -7.31
N VAL A 46 0.12 4.01 -6.28
CA VAL A 46 -1.13 4.59 -5.76
C VAL A 46 -1.27 4.31 -4.26
N ASP A 47 -1.87 5.24 -3.52
CA ASP A 47 -2.25 5.03 -2.12
C ASP A 47 -3.67 4.42 -2.02
N PRO A 48 -3.82 3.12 -1.68
CA PRO A 48 -5.14 2.50 -1.51
C PRO A 48 -5.90 3.02 -0.29
N GLY A 49 -5.23 3.68 0.66
CA GLY A 49 -5.83 4.32 1.83
C GLY A 49 -6.58 5.61 1.50
N ALA A 50 -6.36 6.19 0.33
CA ALA A 50 -7.02 7.42 -0.10
C ALA A 50 -8.55 7.26 -0.10
N PRO A 51 -9.32 8.21 0.49
CA PRO A 51 -10.78 8.07 0.65
C PRO A 51 -11.55 7.70 -0.64
N GLY A 52 -11.12 8.21 -1.80
CA GLY A 52 -11.74 7.93 -3.10
C GLY A 52 -11.42 6.57 -3.71
N LEU A 53 -10.54 5.78 -3.09
CA LEU A 53 -10.07 4.47 -3.54
C LEU A 53 -10.43 3.32 -2.60
N ARG A 54 -11.21 3.59 -1.54
CA ARG A 54 -11.59 2.59 -0.55
C ARG A 54 -12.68 1.64 -1.05
N VAL A 55 -13.80 2.21 -1.51
CA VAL A 55 -15.00 1.44 -1.86
C VAL A 55 -15.53 1.81 -3.25
N THR A 56 -16.07 0.81 -3.94
CA THR A 56 -16.83 0.96 -5.18
C THR A 56 -18.27 1.40 -4.89
N SER A 57 -19.03 1.73 -5.94
CA SER A 57 -20.46 2.07 -5.80
C SER A 57 -21.33 0.90 -5.30
N ASP A 58 -20.87 -0.34 -5.46
CA ASP A 58 -21.53 -1.55 -4.94
C ASP A 58 -20.91 -2.08 -3.63
N GLY A 59 -20.13 -1.25 -2.93
CA GLY A 59 -19.66 -1.52 -1.57
C GLY A 59 -18.48 -2.49 -1.46
N LYS A 60 -17.81 -2.81 -2.58
CA LYS A 60 -16.64 -3.70 -2.62
C LYS A 60 -15.34 -2.90 -2.50
N PRO A 61 -14.21 -3.54 -2.14
CA PRO A 61 -12.90 -2.91 -2.23
C PRO A 61 -12.62 -2.43 -3.66
N LYS A 62 -12.19 -1.17 -3.82
CA LYS A 62 -11.96 -0.58 -5.15
C LYS A 62 -10.56 -0.88 -5.70
N VAL A 63 -9.55 -1.00 -4.85
CA VAL A 63 -8.23 -1.55 -5.22
C VAL A 63 -8.22 -3.02 -4.82
N ILE A 64 -8.06 -3.92 -5.79
CA ILE A 64 -8.07 -5.37 -5.57
C ILE A 64 -6.67 -5.99 -5.65
N ASP A 65 -5.72 -5.28 -6.27
CA ASP A 65 -4.33 -5.71 -6.40
C ASP A 65 -3.42 -4.49 -6.58
N LEU A 66 -2.16 -4.63 -6.14
CA LEU A 66 -1.12 -3.60 -6.24
C LEU A 66 0.23 -4.30 -6.47
N MET A 67 0.86 -4.03 -7.61
CA MET A 67 2.13 -4.65 -7.99
C MET A 67 3.19 -3.59 -8.26
N ASP A 68 4.35 -3.74 -7.63
CA ASP A 68 5.57 -3.02 -8.00
C ASP A 68 6.32 -3.85 -9.05
N ALA A 69 6.25 -3.42 -10.32
CA ALA A 69 6.94 -4.10 -11.43
C ALA A 69 8.40 -3.65 -11.60
N THR A 70 8.91 -2.75 -10.76
CA THR A 70 10.27 -2.22 -10.87
C THR A 70 11.33 -3.09 -10.19
N GLY A 71 10.91 -3.94 -9.24
CA GLY A 71 11.81 -4.72 -8.38
C GLY A 71 12.57 -3.86 -7.37
N ALA A 72 12.30 -2.55 -7.28
CA ALA A 72 12.99 -1.65 -6.36
C ALA A 72 12.82 -2.07 -4.89
N SER A 73 11.73 -2.75 -4.58
CA SER A 73 11.38 -3.21 -3.24
C SER A 73 11.75 -4.68 -2.96
N ASP A 74 12.40 -5.39 -3.89
CA ASP A 74 12.71 -6.81 -3.74
C ASP A 74 13.71 -7.08 -2.60
N VAL A 75 13.46 -8.15 -1.83
CA VAL A 75 14.34 -8.62 -0.75
C VAL A 75 14.63 -10.09 -0.97
N ASP A 76 15.92 -10.45 -1.05
CA ASP A 76 16.33 -11.86 -1.09
C ASP A 76 16.07 -12.50 0.28
N THR A 77 15.15 -13.46 0.29
CA THR A 77 14.72 -14.24 1.45
C THR A 77 15.00 -15.74 1.28
N SER A 78 15.96 -16.07 0.40
CA SER A 78 16.36 -17.46 0.13
C SER A 78 17.03 -18.16 1.31
N THR A 79 17.55 -17.40 2.27
CA THR A 79 18.16 -17.96 3.48
C THR A 79 17.10 -18.40 4.47
N VAL A 80 17.17 -19.66 4.89
CA VAL A 80 16.22 -20.27 5.83
C VAL A 80 16.92 -20.59 7.14
N VAL A 81 16.32 -20.19 8.25
CA VAL A 81 16.79 -20.45 9.61
C VAL A 81 15.70 -21.09 10.47
N GLU A 82 16.10 -21.78 11.53
CA GLU A 82 15.21 -22.36 12.52
C GLU A 82 15.40 -21.63 13.85
N ALA A 83 14.32 -21.46 14.61
CA ALA A 83 14.37 -20.78 15.89
C ALA A 83 14.96 -21.71 16.97
N GLN A 84 15.90 -21.19 17.75
CA GLN A 84 16.44 -21.85 18.94
C GLN A 84 16.05 -21.00 20.15
N ASP A 85 15.35 -21.60 21.12
CA ASP A 85 14.88 -20.91 22.33
C ASP A 85 14.08 -19.62 22.07
N GLY A 86 13.30 -19.59 20.98
CA GLY A 86 12.50 -18.41 20.58
C GLY A 86 13.30 -17.29 19.92
N GLU A 87 14.58 -17.53 19.57
CA GLU A 87 15.43 -16.59 18.85
C GLU A 87 15.88 -17.14 17.50
N ILE A 88 16.06 -16.24 16.51
CA ILE A 88 16.76 -16.53 15.25
C ILE A 88 17.94 -15.57 15.09
N VAL A 89 18.96 -15.98 14.33
CA VAL A 89 20.08 -15.11 13.97
C VAL A 89 19.83 -14.59 12.55
N GLY A 90 19.67 -13.27 12.41
CA GLY A 90 19.49 -12.64 11.10
C GLY A 90 20.80 -12.51 10.32
N LEU A 91 20.72 -12.14 9.04
CA LEU A 91 21.89 -11.96 8.15
C LEU A 91 22.89 -10.90 8.62
N THR A 92 22.46 -10.00 9.51
CA THR A 92 23.32 -8.99 10.14
C THR A 92 24.08 -9.51 11.37
N GLY A 93 23.90 -10.79 11.74
CA GLY A 93 24.43 -11.41 12.96
C GLY A 93 23.67 -11.04 14.23
N ARG A 94 22.65 -10.16 14.15
CA ARG A 94 21.80 -9.82 15.28
C ARG A 94 20.83 -10.96 15.60
N LYS A 95 20.60 -11.15 16.89
CA LYS A 95 19.55 -12.04 17.41
C LYS A 95 18.20 -11.34 17.32
N LEU A 96 17.21 -12.01 16.74
CA LEU A 96 15.84 -11.54 16.59
C LEU A 96 14.94 -12.46 17.42
N LYS A 97 14.15 -11.89 18.32
CA LYS A 97 13.19 -12.64 19.14
C LYS A 97 11.91 -12.85 18.35
N ILE A 98 11.46 -14.10 18.26
CA ILE A 98 10.19 -14.44 17.65
C ILE A 98 9.08 -14.23 18.70
N PRO A 99 8.03 -13.45 18.39
CA PRO A 99 6.88 -13.32 19.27
C PRO A 99 6.15 -14.66 19.45
N ASP A 100 5.78 -15.00 20.68
CA ASP A 100 5.04 -16.24 20.98
C ASP A 100 3.64 -16.29 20.32
N SER A 101 3.13 -15.14 19.86
CA SER A 101 1.86 -15.03 19.13
C SER A 101 1.95 -15.50 17.68
N TRP A 102 3.16 -15.67 17.13
CA TRP A 102 3.34 -16.08 15.74
C TRP A 102 3.12 -17.59 15.58
N THR A 103 2.23 -17.96 14.66
CA THR A 103 2.00 -19.36 14.30
C THR A 103 2.80 -19.68 13.03
N ASN A 104 3.87 -20.46 13.16
CA ASN A 104 4.63 -20.97 12.03
C ASN A 104 4.62 -22.51 12.03
N PRO A 105 3.72 -23.16 11.27
CA PRO A 105 3.60 -24.62 11.23
C PRO A 105 4.86 -25.32 10.71
N THR A 106 5.68 -24.63 9.91
CA THR A 106 6.85 -25.23 9.26
C THR A 106 8.11 -25.20 10.13
N GLY A 107 8.14 -24.34 11.17
CA GLY A 107 9.33 -24.07 11.98
C GLY A 107 10.47 -23.34 11.25
N LYS A 108 10.32 -23.07 9.94
CA LYS A 108 11.32 -22.44 9.08
C LYS A 108 11.03 -20.95 8.92
N TYR A 109 12.03 -20.12 9.10
CA TYR A 109 11.96 -18.68 8.93
C TYR A 109 12.82 -18.27 7.75
N HIS A 110 12.23 -17.56 6.79
CA HIS A 110 12.92 -16.97 5.67
C HIS A 110 13.45 -15.60 6.10
N VAL A 111 14.75 -15.40 6.03
CA VAL A 111 15.39 -14.15 6.46
C VAL A 111 15.95 -13.41 5.27
N GLY A 112 15.67 -12.11 5.22
CA GLY A 112 16.24 -11.18 4.25
C GLY A 112 16.76 -9.92 4.94
N VAL A 113 17.58 -9.16 4.22
CA VAL A 113 18.07 -7.86 4.69
C VAL A 113 18.05 -6.88 3.53
N LYS A 114 17.58 -5.67 3.82
CA LYS A 114 17.64 -4.55 2.89
C LYS A 114 17.90 -3.25 3.66
N CYS A 115 18.74 -2.40 3.08
CA CYS A 115 18.99 -1.08 3.65
C CYS A 115 17.76 -0.19 3.44
N ALA A 116 17.25 0.48 4.48
CA ALA A 116 16.04 1.30 4.32
C ALA A 116 16.21 2.43 3.30
N TYR A 117 17.41 2.99 3.14
CA TYR A 117 17.66 4.03 2.12
C TYR A 117 17.43 3.54 0.69
N GLU A 118 17.49 2.22 0.44
CA GLU A 118 17.21 1.62 -0.87
C GLU A 118 15.72 1.58 -1.19
N MET A 119 14.87 1.62 -0.15
CA MET A 119 13.41 1.70 -0.28
C MET A 119 12.93 3.12 -0.63
N TYR A 120 13.80 4.14 -0.51
CA TYR A 120 13.45 5.52 -0.81
C TYR A 120 13.97 5.96 -2.19
N PRO A 121 13.21 6.81 -2.91
CA PRO A 121 13.68 7.48 -4.12
C PRO A 121 15.02 8.17 -3.92
N SER A 122 15.87 8.21 -4.94
CA SER A 122 17.22 8.79 -4.86
C SER A 122 17.26 10.21 -4.26
N HIS A 123 16.25 11.02 -4.55
CA HIS A 123 16.11 12.40 -4.08
C HIS A 123 15.71 12.54 -2.60
N SER A 124 15.22 11.48 -1.96
CA SER A 124 14.85 11.45 -0.53
C SER A 124 15.81 10.61 0.33
N ARG A 125 16.95 10.19 -0.21
CA ARG A 125 18.02 9.47 0.50
C ARG A 125 18.90 10.42 1.32
N THR A 126 18.33 11.13 2.29
CA THR A 126 19.12 11.92 3.26
C THR A 126 19.30 11.13 4.55
N CYS A 127 20.54 10.67 4.77
CA CYS A 127 21.17 10.20 6.02
C CYS A 127 20.22 9.78 7.17
N SER A 128 19.68 8.57 7.11
CA SER A 128 19.25 7.80 8.29
C SER A 128 19.15 6.33 7.92
N SER A 129 20.22 5.59 8.19
CA SER A 129 20.27 4.13 8.03
C SER A 129 19.45 3.47 9.14
N GLN A 130 18.23 3.05 8.80
CA GLN A 130 17.49 2.04 9.56
C GLN A 130 17.49 0.73 8.76
N VAL A 131 17.61 -0.40 9.46
CA VAL A 131 17.56 -1.74 8.85
C VAL A 131 16.20 -2.32 9.25
N LEU A 132 15.40 -2.70 8.26
CA LEU A 132 14.09 -3.33 8.49
C LEU A 132 14.23 -4.85 8.26
N PHE A 133 13.74 -5.63 9.22
CA PHE A 133 13.72 -7.09 9.15
C PHE A 133 12.30 -7.54 8.80
N PHE A 134 12.17 -8.46 7.85
CA PHE A 134 10.91 -9.13 7.48
C PHE A 134 11.04 -10.62 7.80
#